data_AF-A0A7V3SMK6-F1
#
_entry.id   AF-A0A7V3SMK6-F1
#
_cell.length_a   1.000
_cell.length_b   1.000
_cell.length_c   1.000
_cell.angle_alpha   90.00
_cell.angle_beta   90.00
_cell.angle_gamma   90.00
#
_symmetry.space_group_name_H-M   'P 1'
#
loop_
_entity.id
_entity.type
_entity.pdbx_description
1 polymer ?
#
loop_
_entity_poly.entity_id
_entity_poly.type
_entity_poly.pdbx_seq_one_letter_code
_entity_poly.pdbx_strand_id
1 'polypeptide(L)'
;MTTQLGRVLEEGKSFLHYYDMGDTTELMLKVVSSFEAKVSSKNVILLARNRPPDIRCDNCGQPARWICRLCNWEGLGWLCEQCAPLHECGEEMLPPVVNSPRVGVCGYTGSRRGGDE
;
A
#
# COMPACT_ATOMS: atom_id res chain seq x y z
N MET A 1 -21.07 -12.80 -2.44
CA MET A 1 -20.68 -12.99 -1.03
C MET A 1 -21.78 -12.44 -0.15
N THR A 2 -22.34 -13.24 0.78
CA THR A 2 -23.50 -12.87 1.63
C THR A 2 -23.21 -12.99 3.13
N THR A 3 -22.00 -13.35 3.51
CA THR A 3 -21.62 -13.57 4.92
C THR A 3 -21.33 -12.25 5.62
N GLN A 4 -21.93 -12.05 6.80
CA GLN A 4 -21.67 -10.88 7.64
C GLN A 4 -20.31 -10.99 8.34
N LEU A 5 -19.51 -9.92 8.33
CA LEU A 5 -18.16 -9.88 8.91
C LEU A 5 -18.15 -10.30 10.40
N GLY A 6 -19.11 -9.79 11.17
CA GLY A 6 -19.25 -10.09 12.61
C GLY A 6 -19.66 -11.53 12.94
N ARG A 7 -19.98 -12.38 11.94
CA ARG A 7 -20.18 -13.82 12.14
C ARG A 7 -18.89 -14.63 11.93
N VAL A 8 -17.85 -14.02 11.37
CA VAL A 8 -16.61 -14.69 10.96
C VAL A 8 -15.42 -14.20 11.77
N LEU A 9 -15.41 -12.93 12.15
CA LEU A 9 -14.33 -12.31 12.91
C LEU A 9 -14.67 -12.28 14.40
N GLU A 10 -13.68 -12.64 15.21
CA GLU A 10 -13.71 -12.61 16.67
C GLU A 10 -12.36 -12.09 17.17
N GLU A 11 -12.33 -11.48 18.36
CA GLU A 11 -11.11 -10.91 18.92
C GLU A 11 -10.02 -11.97 19.10
N GLY A 12 -8.76 -11.60 18.81
CA GLY A 12 -7.61 -12.50 18.85
C GLY A 12 -7.42 -13.33 17.57
N LYS A 13 -8.44 -13.47 16.72
CA LYS A 13 -8.35 -14.24 15.47
C LYS A 13 -7.33 -13.65 14.52
N SER A 14 -6.49 -14.51 13.97
CA SER A 14 -5.56 -14.20 12.89
C SER A 14 -5.91 -15.02 11.64
N PHE A 15 -5.80 -14.42 10.46
CA PHE A 15 -6.14 -15.06 9.20
C PHE A 15 -5.39 -14.43 8.03
N LEU A 16 -5.26 -15.19 6.95
CA LEU A 16 -4.64 -14.72 5.70
C LEU A 16 -5.73 -14.17 4.78
N HIS A 17 -5.43 -13.04 4.16
CA HIS A 17 -6.24 -12.43 3.12
C HIS A 17 -5.42 -12.32 1.84
N TYR A 18 -5.88 -12.99 0.80
CA TYR A 18 -5.31 -12.95 -0.54
C TYR A 18 -6.20 -12.07 -1.41
N TYR A 19 -5.61 -11.09 -2.07
CA TYR A 19 -6.33 -10.22 -3.01
C TYR A 19 -5.46 -9.85 -4.20
N ASP A 20 -6.14 -9.47 -5.29
CA ASP A 20 -5.59 -9.29 -6.64
C ASP A 20 -5.10 -10.62 -7.26
N MET A 21 -5.65 -10.99 -8.42
CA MET A 21 -5.38 -12.29 -9.05
C MET A 21 -4.30 -12.21 -10.13
N GLY A 22 -3.81 -11.01 -10.47
CA GLY A 22 -2.69 -10.86 -11.42
C GLY A 22 -1.34 -11.10 -10.74
N ASP A 23 -1.09 -10.38 -9.65
CA ASP A 23 0.04 -10.57 -8.75
C ASP A 23 -0.52 -10.54 -7.33
N THR A 24 -0.65 -11.70 -6.68
CA THR A 24 -1.41 -11.84 -5.43
C THR A 24 -0.70 -11.19 -4.26
N THR A 25 -1.38 -10.24 -3.62
CA THR A 25 -0.92 -9.76 -2.30
C THR A 25 -1.50 -10.63 -1.21
N GLU A 26 -0.60 -11.16 -0.39
CA GLU A 26 -0.91 -11.87 0.84
C GLU A 26 -0.79 -10.91 2.03
N LEU A 27 -1.85 -10.83 2.84
CA LEU A 27 -1.87 -10.08 4.09
C LEU A 27 -2.19 -11.01 5.26
N MET A 28 -1.40 -10.94 6.32
CA MET A 28 -1.78 -11.49 7.62
C MET A 28 -2.54 -10.44 8.41
N LEU A 29 -3.82 -10.72 8.69
CA LEU A 29 -4.71 -9.85 9.45
C LEU A 29 -4.96 -10.43 10.83
N LYS A 30 -5.03 -9.54 11.83
CA LYS A 30 -5.38 -9.88 13.21
C LYS A 30 -6.49 -8.98 13.72
N VAL A 31 -7.54 -9.58 14.27
CA VAL A 31 -8.58 -8.86 15.00
C VAL A 31 -8.04 -8.55 16.39
N VAL A 32 -7.64 -7.30 16.63
CA VAL A 32 -7.04 -6.90 17.92
C VAL A 32 -8.11 -6.72 19.00
N SER A 33 -9.22 -6.05 18.65
CA SER A 33 -10.34 -5.79 19.54
C SER A 33 -11.58 -5.42 18.72
N SER A 34 -12.73 -5.41 19.37
CA SER A 34 -14.00 -4.93 18.83
C SER A 34 -14.63 -3.92 19.79
N PHE A 35 -15.39 -2.97 19.27
CA PHE A 35 -16.13 -2.03 20.09
C PHE A 35 -17.40 -1.59 19.37
N GLU A 36 -18.43 -1.27 20.14
CA GLU A 36 -19.66 -0.70 19.60
C GLU A 36 -19.52 0.81 19.43
N ALA A 37 -19.92 1.32 18.27
CA ALA A 37 -19.90 2.74 17.97
C ALA A 37 -21.18 3.17 17.26
N LYS A 38 -21.66 4.38 17.57
CA LYS A 38 -22.70 5.03 16.76
C LYS A 38 -22.05 5.54 15.48
N VAL A 39 -22.17 4.77 14.40
CA VAL A 39 -21.64 5.15 13.10
C VAL A 39 -22.73 5.87 12.31
N SER A 40 -22.47 7.10 11.85
CA SER A 40 -23.41 7.91 11.07
C SER A 40 -23.49 7.50 9.59
N SER A 41 -22.61 6.59 9.16
CA SER A 41 -22.49 6.16 7.77
C SER A 41 -22.40 4.63 7.67
N LYS A 42 -22.90 4.09 6.56
CA LYS A 42 -22.66 2.69 6.16
C LYS A 42 -21.34 2.51 5.41
N ASN A 43 -20.59 3.59 5.19
CA ASN A 43 -19.29 3.54 4.52
C ASN A 43 -18.21 3.00 5.47
N VAL A 44 -17.15 2.43 4.89
CA VAL A 44 -15.93 2.12 5.61
C VAL A 44 -15.28 3.43 6.07
N ILE A 45 -14.96 3.51 7.36
CA ILE A 45 -14.30 4.67 7.97
C ILE A 45 -12.87 4.26 8.31
N LEU A 46 -11.90 5.05 7.83
CA LEU A 46 -10.50 4.87 8.20
C LEU A 46 -10.31 5.36 9.64
N LEU A 47 -10.00 4.42 10.55
CA LEU A 47 -9.76 4.74 11.98
C LEU A 47 -8.29 5.06 12.25
N ALA A 48 -7.38 4.33 11.61
CA ALA A 48 -5.95 4.48 11.78
C ALA A 48 -5.22 4.07 10.51
N ARG A 49 -4.03 4.63 10.32
CA ARG A 49 -3.11 4.28 9.24
C ARG A 49 -1.69 4.37 9.78
N ASN A 50 -0.84 3.41 9.39
CA ASN A 50 0.56 3.45 9.74
C ASN A 50 1.22 4.69 9.13
N ARG A 51 2.24 5.22 9.80
CA ARG A 51 3.14 6.18 9.15
C ARG A 51 3.87 5.47 8.01
N PRO A 52 4.04 6.12 6.84
CA PRO A 52 4.84 5.53 5.78
C PRO A 52 6.25 5.27 6.28
N PRO A 53 6.89 4.14 5.88
CA PRO A 53 8.29 3.90 6.17
C PRO A 53 9.15 5.00 5.53
N ASP A 54 10.34 5.21 6.09
CA ASP A 54 11.32 6.12 5.50
C ASP A 54 11.98 5.43 4.30
N ILE A 55 11.55 5.80 3.10
CA ILE A 55 12.04 5.25 1.83
C ILE A 55 12.97 6.27 1.19
N ARG A 56 14.22 5.86 0.95
CA ARG A 56 15.28 6.71 0.42
C ARG A 56 15.59 6.35 -1.02
N CYS A 57 15.98 7.35 -1.80
CA CYS A 57 16.46 7.22 -3.17
C CYS A 57 17.74 6.37 -3.18
N ASP A 58 17.77 5.35 -4.02
CA ASP A 58 18.90 4.43 -4.12
C ASP A 58 20.17 5.12 -4.64
N ASN A 59 20.02 6.24 -5.37
CA ASN A 59 21.15 6.94 -5.99
C ASN A 59 21.79 8.00 -5.07
N CYS A 60 21.01 8.67 -4.22
CA CYS A 60 21.48 9.87 -3.50
C CYS A 60 21.01 9.98 -2.05
N GLY A 61 20.16 9.07 -1.56
CA GLY A 61 19.67 9.05 -0.18
C GLY A 61 18.62 10.10 0.18
N GLN A 62 18.20 10.97 -0.76
CA GLN A 62 17.05 11.86 -0.55
C GLN A 62 15.74 11.09 -0.45
N PRO A 63 14.66 11.64 0.13
CA PRO A 63 13.36 10.97 0.18
C PRO A 63 12.90 10.54 -1.23
N ALA A 64 12.52 9.27 -1.37
CA ALA A 64 12.00 8.74 -2.62
C ALA A 64 10.58 9.25 -2.88
N ARG A 65 10.28 9.53 -4.14
CA ARG A 65 8.97 9.98 -4.62
C ARG A 65 8.40 9.04 -5.67
N TRP A 66 9.28 8.29 -6.33
CA TRP A 66 8.95 7.35 -7.38
C TRP A 66 9.63 6.00 -7.13
N ILE A 67 9.05 4.95 -7.70
CA ILE A 67 9.64 3.60 -7.70
C ILE A 67 9.60 3.04 -9.12
N CYS A 68 10.74 2.63 -9.67
CA CYS A 68 10.77 1.96 -10.95
C CYS A 68 10.24 0.53 -10.84
N ARG A 69 9.09 0.27 -11.45
CA ARG A 69 8.44 -1.06 -11.38
C ARG A 69 9.23 -2.18 -12.07
N LEU A 70 10.21 -1.85 -12.92
CA LEU A 70 11.11 -2.83 -13.51
C LEU A 70 12.26 -3.16 -12.56
N CYS A 71 12.96 -2.15 -12.05
CA CYS A 71 14.07 -2.34 -11.11
C CYS A 71 13.59 -2.88 -9.75
N ASN A 72 12.33 -2.63 -9.37
CA ASN A 72 11.75 -3.12 -8.11
C ASN A 72 11.75 -4.65 -8.01
N TRP A 73 11.75 -5.37 -9.14
CA TRP A 73 11.92 -6.83 -9.16
C TRP A 73 13.27 -7.29 -8.59
N GLU A 74 14.28 -6.42 -8.62
CA GLU A 74 15.61 -6.65 -8.03
C GLU A 74 15.76 -5.98 -6.65
N GLY A 75 14.67 -5.43 -6.10
CA GLY A 75 14.68 -4.68 -4.83
C GLY A 75 15.29 -3.28 -4.92
N LEU A 76 15.37 -2.71 -6.13
CA LEU A 76 15.95 -1.39 -6.42
C LEU A 76 14.92 -0.47 -7.09
N GLY A 77 15.34 0.76 -7.42
CA GLY A 77 14.58 1.69 -8.25
C GLY A 77 13.83 2.75 -7.46
N TRP A 78 14.14 2.95 -6.18
CA TRP A 78 13.62 4.07 -5.40
C TRP A 78 14.31 5.35 -5.86
N LEU A 79 13.51 6.33 -6.29
CA LEU A 79 14.03 7.54 -6.93
C LEU A 79 13.39 8.78 -6.33
N CYS A 80 14.22 9.76 -5.99
CA CYS A 80 13.76 11.11 -5.65
C CYS A 80 13.34 11.89 -6.90
N GLU A 81 12.74 13.06 -6.71
CA GLU A 81 12.34 13.97 -7.80
C GLU A 81 13.48 14.34 -8.75
N GLN A 82 14.73 14.42 -8.28
CA GLN A 82 15.88 14.81 -9.10
C GLN A 82 16.48 13.64 -9.88
N CYS A 83 16.42 12.42 -9.34
CA CYS A 83 17.00 11.24 -9.98
C CYS A 83 16.04 10.55 -10.96
N ALA A 84 14.72 10.70 -10.76
CA ALA A 84 13.72 10.10 -11.62
C ALA A 84 13.83 10.49 -13.12
N PRO A 85 14.01 11.77 -13.49
CA PRO A 85 14.13 12.17 -14.90
C PRO A 85 15.39 11.66 -15.60
N LEU A 86 16.41 11.25 -14.84
CA LEU A 86 17.67 10.70 -15.35
C LEU A 86 17.65 9.17 -15.44
N HIS A 87 16.56 8.53 -15.01
CA HIS A 87 16.46 7.09 -14.95
C HIS A 87 16.16 6.48 -16.32
N GLU A 88 16.95 5.48 -16.72
CA GLU A 88 16.97 4.93 -18.08
C GLU A 88 15.70 4.15 -18.45
N CYS A 89 14.94 3.64 -17.48
CA CYS A 89 13.74 2.84 -17.75
C CYS A 89 12.52 3.66 -18.19
N GLY A 90 12.63 5.00 -18.28
CA GLY A 90 11.54 5.87 -18.73
C GLY A 90 10.56 6.26 -17.63
N GLU A 91 9.92 7.43 -17.77
CA GLU A 91 8.98 7.98 -16.79
C GLU A 91 7.70 7.13 -16.64
N GLU A 92 7.31 6.40 -17.69
CA GLU A 92 6.16 5.50 -17.68
C GLU A 92 6.33 4.31 -16.72
N MET A 93 7.57 4.02 -16.33
CA MET A 93 7.91 2.97 -15.38
C MET A 93 7.94 3.44 -13.93
N LEU A 94 7.65 4.72 -13.67
CA LEU A 94 7.81 5.39 -12.37
C LEU A 94 6.48 5.76 -11.72
N PRO A 95 5.66 4.82 -11.20
CA PRO A 95 4.54 5.17 -10.34
C PRO A 95 5.01 5.88 -9.06
N PRO A 96 4.13 6.68 -8.44
CA PRO A 96 4.44 7.36 -7.20
C PRO A 96 4.65 6.37 -6.04
N VAL A 97 5.52 6.73 -5.11
CA VAL A 97 5.62 6.07 -3.82
C VAL A 97 4.34 6.34 -3.03
N VAL A 98 3.68 5.29 -2.57
CA VAL A 98 2.44 5.34 -1.77
C VAL A 98 2.55 4.46 -0.53
N ASN A 99 1.77 4.77 0.50
CA ASN A 99 1.78 4.04 1.77
C ASN A 99 0.96 2.75 1.69
N SER A 100 1.44 1.81 0.86
CA SER A 100 0.77 0.55 0.59
C SER A 100 1.81 -0.54 0.35
N PRO A 101 1.56 -1.80 0.79
CA PRO A 101 2.44 -2.93 0.49
C PRO A 101 2.52 -3.24 -1.02
N ARG A 102 1.63 -2.66 -1.84
CA ARG A 102 1.64 -2.81 -3.31
C ARG A 102 2.37 -1.70 -4.07
N VAL A 103 3.04 -0.79 -3.35
CA VAL A 103 3.85 0.25 -3.99
C VAL A 103 4.85 -0.39 -4.96
N GLY A 104 4.94 0.14 -6.19
CA GLY A 104 5.83 -0.40 -7.23
C GLY A 104 5.36 -1.68 -7.93
N VAL A 105 4.18 -2.20 -7.59
CA VAL A 105 3.62 -3.39 -8.25
C VAL A 105 2.67 -2.97 -9.39
N CYS A 106 2.96 -3.47 -10.59
CA CYS A 106 2.17 -3.20 -11.80
C CYS A 106 1.99 -1.68 -12.06
N GLY A 107 0.74 -1.20 -12.16
CA GLY A 107 0.40 0.22 -12.30
C GLY A 107 -0.29 0.79 -11.06
N TYR A 108 -0.06 0.19 -9.89
CA TYR A 108 -0.72 0.61 -8.67
C TYR A 108 -0.20 1.97 -8.19
N THR A 109 -1.11 2.95 -8.10
CA THR A 109 -0.79 4.35 -7.72
C THR A 109 -1.46 4.79 -6.43
N GLY A 110 -1.92 3.84 -5.61
CA GLY A 110 -2.62 4.14 -4.37
C GLY A 110 -4.06 4.60 -4.56
N SER A 111 -4.66 5.15 -3.50
CA SER A 111 -6.06 5.60 -3.50
C SER A 111 -6.16 7.05 -3.08
N ARG A 112 -6.95 7.86 -3.81
CA ARG A 112 -7.22 9.24 -3.38
C ARG A 112 -8.12 9.32 -2.14
N ARG A 113 -8.81 8.22 -1.78
CA ARG A 113 -9.70 8.18 -0.60
C ARG A 113 -8.90 7.75 0.62
N GLY A 114 -8.71 8.68 1.55
CA GLY A 114 -8.04 8.42 2.85
C GLY A 114 -6.66 9.05 3.01
N GLY A 115 -6.21 9.87 2.06
CA GLY A 115 -4.99 10.68 2.20
C GLY A 115 -3.70 9.94 1.83
N ASP A 116 -3.62 9.44 0.59
CA ASP A 116 -2.33 9.08 -0.03
C ASP A 116 -1.71 10.31 -0.77
N GLU A 117 -2.29 11.51 -0.57
CA GLU A 117 -1.81 12.84 -1.00
C GLU A 117 -1.40 13.68 0.22
#